data_AF-A0A7C4C6N8-F1
#
_entry.id   AF-A0A7C4C6N8-F1
#
_cell.length_a   1.000
_cell.length_b   1.000
_cell.length_c   1.000
_cell.angle_alpha   90.00
_cell.angle_beta   90.00
_cell.angle_gamma   90.00
#
_symmetry.space_group_name_H-M   'P 1'
#
loop_
_entity.id
_entity.type
_entity.pdbx_description
1 polymer ?
#
loop_
_entity_poly.entity_id
_entity_poly.type
_entity_poly.pdbx_seq_one_letter_code
_entity_poly.pdbx_strand_id
1 'polypeptide(L)'
;MQRKNRSLGFNIRDFILLILLLIMLFIVKKPLIQLSSIPLVALNLLIVVSAVTILTLTIKIRNMVFIGFSGFSPVFIRLTTPIVITGVTGTGKTCFTKYLLRKLRKKFKVMVFDWNDEYSNVAVSTTISISNYKFRILSRRDAIEARDLIAASLNLTDPQTNLLGKILSSLIGSEVYIKDLVKHIGNYPIDDTVTLTVREALLRKISPFTGGEDMLDFQNVDDGAIVIDGGEVERKVGYALILKDLWQRKIREGRKKDFDMILVIEEAHNLIPYRDSSELSVFERWILEIRKYGVVTILVSPSMSLLSNVVSANTAMYINFIEPRRAKIKLYSKEFNINVPSLKDEIDVNYINKIT
;
A
#
# COMPACT_ATOMS: atom_id res chain seq x y z
N MET A 1 16.16 -11.09 -22.69
CA MET A 1 16.45 -11.35 -21.26
C MET A 1 15.45 -12.39 -20.75
N GLN A 2 15.90 -13.65 -20.60
CA GLN A 2 15.03 -14.79 -20.25
C GLN A 2 14.50 -14.66 -18.81
N ARG A 3 13.18 -14.58 -18.66
CA ARG A 3 12.50 -14.65 -17.35
C ARG A 3 12.78 -16.01 -16.72
N LYS A 4 13.70 -16.04 -15.75
CA LYS A 4 13.93 -17.19 -14.88
C LYS A 4 12.68 -17.38 -14.03
N ASN A 5 11.88 -18.42 -14.35
CA ASN A 5 10.74 -18.86 -13.55
C ASN A 5 11.24 -19.22 -12.14
N ARG A 6 11.23 -18.25 -11.21
CA ARG A 6 11.54 -18.47 -9.81
C ARG A 6 10.26 -18.96 -9.13
N SER A 7 10.08 -20.28 -9.07
CA SER A 7 9.09 -20.92 -8.21
C SER A 7 9.47 -20.70 -6.73
N LEU A 8 8.47 -20.51 -5.88
CA LEU A 8 8.62 -20.23 -4.45
C LEU A 8 9.44 -21.29 -3.70
N GLY A 9 10.02 -20.88 -2.57
CA GLY A 9 10.46 -21.73 -1.45
C GLY A 9 9.31 -22.43 -0.69
N PHE A 10 8.33 -22.90 -1.45
CA PHE A 10 7.65 -24.17 -1.28
C PHE A 10 7.48 -24.60 -2.73
N ASN A 11 8.50 -25.26 -3.27
CA ASN A 11 8.55 -25.54 -4.70
C ASN A 11 7.32 -26.41 -4.96
N ILE A 12 6.46 -26.04 -5.92
CA ILE A 12 5.33 -26.90 -6.29
C ILE A 12 5.86 -28.30 -6.63
N ARG A 13 7.08 -28.40 -7.15
CA ARG A 13 7.84 -29.65 -7.26
C ARG A 13 8.09 -30.34 -5.92
N ASP A 14 8.53 -29.65 -4.88
CA ASP A 14 8.81 -30.22 -3.55
C ASP A 14 7.53 -30.66 -2.85
N PHE A 15 6.42 -29.94 -3.04
CA PHE A 15 5.11 -30.35 -2.52
C PHE A 15 4.52 -31.54 -3.28
N ILE A 16 4.64 -31.55 -4.61
CA ILE A 16 4.30 -32.71 -5.45
C ILE A 16 5.19 -33.90 -5.08
N LEU A 17 6.49 -33.69 -4.83
CA LEU A 17 7.43 -34.70 -4.34
C LEU A 17 7.04 -35.19 -2.95
N LEU A 18 6.63 -34.32 -2.03
CA LEU A 18 6.16 -34.70 -0.70
C LEU A 18 4.88 -35.54 -0.77
N ILE A 19 3.92 -35.14 -1.61
CA ILE A 19 2.69 -35.91 -1.87
C ILE A 19 3.04 -37.25 -2.53
N LEU A 20 3.92 -37.28 -3.54
CA LEU A 20 4.38 -38.51 -4.18
C LEU A 20 5.14 -39.42 -3.20
N LEU A 21 5.92 -38.85 -2.28
CA LEU A 21 6.68 -39.57 -1.27
C LEU A 21 5.75 -40.13 -0.18
N LEU A 22 4.70 -39.39 0.21
CA LEU A 22 3.62 -39.89 1.07
C LEU A 22 2.86 -41.03 0.38
N ILE A 23 2.48 -40.87 -0.88
CA ILE A 23 1.82 -41.93 -1.67
C ILE A 23 2.73 -43.16 -1.79
N MET A 24 4.02 -42.97 -2.09
CA MET A 24 5.03 -44.04 -2.17
C MET A 24 5.23 -44.76 -0.82
N LEU A 25 5.32 -44.03 0.29
CA LEU A 25 5.46 -44.62 1.64
C LEU A 25 4.28 -45.51 2.00
N PHE A 26 3.07 -45.16 1.54
CA PHE A 26 1.85 -45.94 1.75
C PHE A 26 1.68 -47.12 0.78
N ILE A 27 2.22 -47.04 -0.44
CA ILE A 27 2.22 -48.14 -1.41
C ILE A 27 3.28 -49.20 -1.06
N VAL A 28 4.47 -48.77 -0.61
CA VAL A 28 5.63 -49.65 -0.43
C VAL A 28 5.68 -50.32 0.95
N LYS A 29 5.12 -49.71 2.00
CA LYS A 29 5.01 -50.35 3.31
C LYS A 29 3.57 -50.81 3.55
N LYS A 30 3.39 -52.11 3.86
CA LYS A 30 2.17 -52.59 4.53
C LYS A 30 1.88 -51.62 5.69
N PRO A 31 0.69 -51.01 5.78
CA PRO A 31 0.42 -50.04 6.84
C PRO A 31 0.62 -50.73 8.19
N LEU A 32 1.45 -50.13 9.04
CA LEU A 32 1.74 -50.63 10.40
C LEU A 32 0.49 -50.68 11.29
N ILE A 33 -0.59 -50.04 10.85
CA ILE A 33 -1.86 -49.96 11.55
C ILE A 33 -2.90 -50.60 10.61
N GLN A 34 -3.14 -51.90 10.75
CA GLN A 34 -4.37 -52.50 10.25
C GLN A 34 -5.52 -51.96 11.12
N LEU A 35 -6.14 -50.87 10.69
CA LEU A 35 -7.51 -50.59 11.11
C LEU A 35 -8.36 -51.73 10.55
N SER A 36 -8.78 -52.65 11.43
CA SER A 36 -9.44 -53.93 11.10
C SER A 36 -10.72 -53.80 10.26
N SER A 37 -11.21 -52.57 10.04
CA SER A 37 -12.51 -52.27 9.45
C SER A 37 -12.45 -51.50 8.13
N ILE A 38 -11.29 -51.05 7.64
CA ILE A 38 -11.20 -50.26 6.40
C ILE A 38 -10.34 -51.01 5.37
N PRO A 39 -10.90 -51.39 4.20
CA PRO A 39 -10.12 -51.98 3.12
C PRO A 39 -9.00 -51.05 2.68
N LEU A 40 -7.78 -51.58 2.50
CA LEU A 40 -6.60 -50.83 2.09
C LEU A 40 -6.84 -49.96 0.84
N VAL A 41 -7.67 -50.46 -0.09
CA VAL A 41 -8.08 -49.76 -1.31
C VAL A 41 -8.85 -48.47 -1.00
N ALA A 42 -9.73 -48.48 0.01
CA ALA A 42 -10.50 -47.31 0.42
C ALA A 42 -9.61 -46.23 1.06
N LEU A 43 -8.60 -46.64 1.84
CA LEU A 43 -7.62 -45.72 2.43
C LEU A 43 -6.78 -45.03 1.34
N ASN A 44 -6.30 -45.79 0.36
CA ASN A 44 -5.53 -45.24 -0.76
C ASN A 44 -6.36 -44.28 -1.61
N LEU A 45 -7.64 -44.60 -1.86
CA LEU A 45 -8.57 -43.73 -2.57
C LEU A 45 -8.76 -42.40 -1.83
N LEU A 46 -8.96 -42.45 -0.51
CA LEU A 46 -9.12 -41.26 0.33
C LEU A 46 -7.89 -40.35 0.22
N ILE A 47 -6.68 -40.91 0.27
CA ILE A 47 -5.42 -40.16 0.17
C ILE A 47 -5.29 -39.49 -1.21
N VAL A 48 -5.57 -40.22 -2.29
CA VAL A 48 -5.49 -39.66 -3.66
C VAL A 48 -6.53 -38.55 -3.85
N VAL A 49 -7.77 -38.75 -3.40
CA VAL A 49 -8.81 -37.71 -3.44
C VAL A 49 -8.39 -36.49 -2.63
N SER A 50 -7.81 -36.70 -1.44
CA SER A 50 -7.26 -35.61 -0.61
C SER A 50 -6.17 -34.85 -1.35
N ALA A 51 -5.19 -35.56 -1.92
CA ALA A 51 -4.07 -34.98 -2.65
C ALA A 51 -4.53 -34.19 -3.90
N VAL A 52 -5.47 -34.73 -4.67
CA VAL A 52 -6.05 -34.06 -5.84
C VAL A 52 -6.87 -32.85 -5.40
N THR A 53 -7.62 -32.94 -4.30
CA THR A 53 -8.39 -31.82 -3.75
C THR A 53 -7.45 -30.71 -3.27
N ILE A 54 -6.36 -31.07 -2.58
CA ILE A 54 -5.33 -30.11 -2.15
C ILE A 54 -4.62 -29.50 -3.36
N LEU A 55 -4.29 -30.29 -4.39
CA LEU A 55 -3.66 -29.81 -5.63
C LEU A 55 -4.58 -28.84 -6.39
N THR A 56 -5.86 -29.17 -6.53
CA THR A 56 -6.87 -28.31 -7.17
C THR A 56 -7.12 -27.03 -6.37
N LEU A 57 -7.16 -27.10 -5.04
CA LEU A 57 -7.12 -25.93 -4.15
C LEU A 57 -5.87 -25.08 -4.41
N THR A 58 -4.69 -25.72 -4.53
CA THR A 58 -3.40 -25.04 -4.78
C THR A 58 -3.36 -24.33 -6.14
N ILE A 59 -3.98 -24.91 -7.17
CA ILE A 59 -4.06 -24.30 -8.52
C ILE A 59 -5.05 -23.13 -8.55
N LYS A 60 -6.16 -23.21 -7.79
CA LYS A 60 -7.18 -22.15 -7.71
C LYS A 60 -6.73 -20.92 -6.89
N ILE A 61 -5.62 -21.04 -6.16
CA ILE A 61 -4.99 -20.00 -5.32
C ILE A 61 -4.20 -18.94 -6.12
N ARG A 62 -4.34 -18.88 -7.45
CA ARG A 62 -3.67 -17.87 -8.29
C ARG A 62 -4.09 -16.45 -7.82
N ASN A 63 -3.15 -15.71 -7.22
CA ASN A 63 -3.30 -14.38 -6.60
C ASN A 63 -3.91 -14.37 -5.18
N MET A 64 -3.90 -15.50 -4.48
CA MET A 64 -4.16 -15.52 -3.04
C MET A 64 -2.85 -15.64 -2.24
N VAL A 65 -2.80 -14.98 -1.10
CA VAL A 65 -1.65 -14.90 -0.21
C VAL A 65 -2.05 -15.49 1.11
N PHE A 66 -1.36 -16.55 1.53
CA PHE A 66 -1.55 -17.11 2.86
C PHE A 66 -1.18 -16.06 3.92
N ILE A 67 -2.06 -15.77 4.88
CA ILE A 67 -1.81 -14.79 5.93
C ILE A 67 -1.68 -15.38 7.33
N GLY A 68 -2.22 -16.57 7.57
CA GLY A 68 -2.22 -17.20 8.89
C GLY A 68 -3.31 -18.25 9.02
N PHE A 69 -3.67 -18.61 10.25
CA PHE A 69 -4.73 -19.57 10.54
C PHE A 69 -5.84 -18.92 11.38
N SER A 70 -7.08 -19.37 11.18
CA SER A 70 -8.20 -19.15 12.09
C SER A 70 -8.55 -20.51 12.69
N GLY A 71 -8.10 -20.74 13.93
CA GLY A 71 -8.07 -22.08 14.51
C GLY A 71 -7.17 -23.01 13.70
N PHE A 72 -7.74 -24.07 13.12
CA PHE A 72 -7.03 -25.01 12.25
C PHE A 72 -7.16 -24.68 10.75
N SER A 73 -7.99 -23.70 10.38
CA SER A 73 -8.28 -23.37 8.99
C SER A 73 -7.30 -22.32 8.45
N PRO A 74 -6.57 -22.59 7.35
CA PRO A 74 -5.67 -21.61 6.76
C PRO A 74 -6.46 -20.46 6.13
N VAL A 75 -6.02 -19.24 6.37
CA VAL A 75 -6.63 -18.01 5.85
C VAL A 75 -5.77 -17.47 4.71
N PHE A 76 -6.42 -17.22 3.57
CA PHE A 76 -5.82 -16.66 2.38
C PHE A 76 -6.49 -15.35 1.98
N ILE A 77 -5.69 -14.35 1.65
CA ILE A 77 -6.15 -13.06 1.14
C ILE A 77 -6.03 -13.06 -0.38
N ARG A 78 -7.12 -12.74 -1.09
CA ARG A 78 -7.05 -12.41 -2.51
C ARG A 78 -6.47 -11.00 -2.66
N LEU A 79 -5.46 -10.84 -3.50
CA LEU A 79 -4.98 -9.52 -3.87
C LEU A 79 -6.06 -8.80 -4.69
N THR A 80 -6.65 -7.78 -4.06
CA THR A 80 -7.57 -6.81 -4.66
C THR A 80 -7.01 -5.42 -4.48
N THR A 81 -7.66 -4.39 -5.00
CA THR A 81 -7.16 -3.02 -4.86
C THR A 81 -8.31 -2.01 -4.81
N PRO A 82 -8.24 -1.01 -3.92
CA PRO A 82 -7.29 -0.94 -2.80
C PRO A 82 -7.56 -2.01 -1.72
N ILE A 83 -6.53 -2.32 -0.92
CA ILE A 83 -6.61 -3.02 0.37
C ILE A 83 -6.35 -1.96 1.44
N VAL A 84 -7.20 -1.85 2.45
CA VAL A 84 -7.02 -0.89 3.55
C VAL A 84 -6.70 -1.62 4.85
N ILE A 85 -5.63 -1.19 5.52
CA ILE A 85 -5.17 -1.71 6.81
C ILE A 85 -5.31 -0.59 7.85
N THR A 86 -6.16 -0.79 8.87
CA THR A 86 -6.42 0.20 9.93
C THR A 86 -6.12 -0.31 11.33
N GLY A 87 -6.01 0.60 12.30
CA GLY A 87 -5.79 0.31 13.71
C GLY A 87 -4.95 1.39 14.39
N VAL A 88 -5.12 1.64 15.68
CA VAL A 88 -4.36 2.67 16.38
C VAL A 88 -2.86 2.37 16.42
N THR A 89 -2.04 3.37 16.74
CA THR A 89 -0.60 3.20 16.92
C THR A 89 -0.30 2.07 17.90
N GLY A 90 0.72 1.26 17.61
CA GLY A 90 1.11 0.12 18.46
C GLY A 90 0.29 -1.17 18.27
N THR A 91 -0.75 -1.18 17.43
CA THR A 91 -1.59 -2.39 17.21
C THR A 91 -0.99 -3.44 16.27
N GLY A 92 0.18 -3.17 15.67
CA GLY A 92 0.86 -4.12 14.79
C GLY A 92 0.57 -3.98 13.30
N LYS A 93 -0.10 -2.90 12.84
CA LYS A 93 -0.33 -2.59 11.42
C LYS A 93 0.93 -2.76 10.57
N THR A 94 1.99 -2.01 10.91
CA THR A 94 3.27 -2.05 10.20
C THR A 94 3.88 -3.44 10.23
N CYS A 95 3.83 -4.14 11.36
CA CYS A 95 4.35 -5.51 11.48
C CYS A 95 3.66 -6.47 10.50
N PHE A 96 2.33 -6.38 10.41
CA PHE A 96 1.55 -7.18 9.47
C PHE A 96 1.83 -6.79 8.02
N THR A 97 1.90 -5.50 7.70
CA THR A 97 2.23 -5.03 6.35
C THR A 97 3.62 -5.51 5.93
N LYS A 98 4.63 -5.43 6.80
CA LYS A 98 5.98 -5.98 6.57
C LYS A 98 5.94 -7.50 6.32
N TYR A 99 5.17 -8.24 7.11
CA TYR A 99 4.97 -9.67 6.90
C TYR A 99 4.37 -9.98 5.53
N LEU A 100 3.34 -9.23 5.14
CA LEU A 100 2.68 -9.36 3.84
C LEU A 100 3.67 -9.05 2.70
N LEU A 101 4.41 -7.95 2.79
CA LEU A 101 5.42 -7.55 1.80
C LEU A 101 6.53 -8.58 1.61
N ARG A 102 7.02 -9.20 2.69
CA ARG A 102 8.02 -10.29 2.61
C ARG A 102 7.55 -11.48 1.76
N LYS A 103 6.24 -11.74 1.74
CA LYS A 103 5.64 -12.78 0.88
C LYS A 103 5.44 -12.27 -0.54
N LEU A 104 4.92 -11.05 -0.70
CA LEU A 104 4.55 -10.48 -1.99
C LEU A 104 5.73 -10.17 -2.90
N ARG A 105 6.84 -9.68 -2.34
CA ARG A 105 8.05 -9.32 -3.10
C ARG A 105 8.67 -10.49 -3.88
N LYS A 106 8.33 -11.74 -3.53
CA LYS A 106 8.77 -12.93 -4.27
C LYS A 106 8.15 -13.02 -5.68
N LYS A 107 7.04 -12.32 -5.91
CA LYS A 107 6.23 -12.40 -7.14
C LYS A 107 5.98 -11.04 -7.80
N PHE A 108 5.93 -9.97 -7.03
CA PHE A 108 5.56 -8.64 -7.50
C PHE A 108 6.66 -7.65 -7.20
N LYS A 109 6.79 -6.62 -8.05
CA LYS A 109 7.58 -5.43 -7.72
C LYS A 109 6.91 -4.73 -6.54
N VAL A 110 7.68 -4.22 -5.58
CA VAL A 110 7.12 -3.57 -4.39
C VAL A 110 7.64 -2.15 -4.31
N MET A 111 6.74 -1.19 -4.06
CA MET A 111 7.07 0.18 -3.73
C MET A 111 6.39 0.52 -2.41
N VAL A 112 7.11 1.14 -1.48
CA VAL A 112 6.61 1.54 -0.17
C VAL A 112 6.90 3.02 0.01
N PHE A 113 5.86 3.80 0.22
CA PHE A 113 5.95 5.16 0.75
C PHE A 113 6.01 5.03 2.28
N ASP A 114 7.22 5.13 2.85
CA ASP A 114 7.48 4.88 4.26
C ASP A 114 7.46 6.18 5.08
N TRP A 115 6.32 6.42 5.72
CA TRP A 115 6.10 7.66 6.46
C TRP A 115 6.87 7.75 7.77
N ASN A 116 7.23 6.63 8.41
CA ASN A 116 7.82 6.61 9.74
C ASN A 116 9.20 5.90 9.76
N ASP A 117 9.80 5.70 8.58
CA ASP A 117 11.09 5.02 8.38
C ASP A 117 11.13 3.59 8.97
N GLU A 118 9.97 2.95 9.05
CA GLU A 118 9.84 1.64 9.69
C GLU A 118 10.29 0.51 8.76
N TYR A 119 10.36 0.71 7.45
CA TYR A 119 10.55 -0.35 6.44
C TYR A 119 12.02 -0.54 6.02
N SER A 120 12.95 0.28 6.51
CA SER A 120 14.39 0.20 6.24
C SER A 120 14.98 -1.22 6.46
N ASN A 121 14.47 -1.97 7.45
CA ASN A 121 14.92 -3.32 7.79
C ASN A 121 14.24 -4.46 7.01
N VAL A 122 13.32 -4.16 6.08
CA VAL A 122 12.52 -5.16 5.35
C VAL A 122 13.26 -5.60 4.08
N ALA A 123 14.52 -6.04 4.21
CA ALA A 123 15.36 -6.60 3.13
C ALA A 123 15.08 -5.95 1.76
N VAL A 124 15.13 -4.63 1.76
CA VAL A 124 14.79 -3.73 0.66
C VAL A 124 15.94 -3.79 -0.35
N SER A 125 15.65 -3.76 -1.64
CA SER A 125 16.73 -3.73 -2.64
C SER A 125 17.32 -2.33 -2.76
N THR A 126 16.53 -1.29 -2.48
CA THR A 126 16.93 0.12 -2.61
C THR A 126 16.07 1.02 -1.72
N THR A 127 16.69 1.86 -0.89
CA THR A 127 16.02 2.96 -0.21
C THR A 127 16.29 4.25 -0.97
N ILE A 128 15.26 5.09 -1.15
CA ILE A 128 15.29 6.32 -1.93
C ILE A 128 14.87 7.48 -1.04
N SER A 129 15.76 8.46 -0.86
CA SER A 129 15.40 9.73 -0.23
C SER A 129 14.66 10.64 -1.20
N ILE A 130 13.50 11.13 -0.79
CA ILE A 130 12.63 12.03 -1.55
C ILE A 130 13.32 13.36 -1.86
N SER A 131 14.18 13.83 -0.98
CA SER A 131 14.88 15.10 -1.16
C SER A 131 15.69 15.14 -2.47
N ASN A 132 16.08 13.96 -2.98
CA ASN A 132 16.82 13.80 -4.22
C ASN A 132 15.96 13.37 -5.42
N TYR A 133 14.64 13.35 -5.24
CA TYR A 133 13.70 13.12 -6.32
C TYR A 133 13.77 14.25 -7.34
N LYS A 134 14.05 13.87 -8.59
CA LYS A 134 13.89 14.72 -9.76
C LYS A 134 12.53 14.45 -10.38
N PHE A 135 11.80 15.52 -10.65
CA PHE A 135 10.63 15.45 -11.51
C PHE A 135 10.88 16.27 -12.76
N ARG A 136 10.31 15.81 -13.88
CA ARG A 136 10.48 16.45 -15.18
C ARG A 136 9.21 17.16 -15.59
N ILE A 137 9.33 18.41 -16.02
CA ILE A 137 8.21 19.20 -16.53
C ILE A 137 8.32 19.24 -18.05
N LEU A 138 7.68 18.29 -18.73
CA LEU A 138 7.77 18.16 -20.19
C LEU A 138 6.86 19.12 -20.94
N SER A 139 5.75 19.53 -20.31
CA SER A 139 4.70 20.30 -20.97
C SER A 139 4.02 21.26 -20.01
N ARG A 140 3.25 22.21 -20.56
CA ARG A 140 2.39 23.09 -19.77
C ARG A 140 1.38 22.30 -18.93
N ARG A 141 0.89 21.17 -19.46
CA ARG A 141 0.00 20.27 -18.71
C ARG A 141 0.71 19.64 -17.52
N ASP A 142 1.95 19.19 -17.68
CA ASP A 142 2.74 18.65 -16.58
C ASP A 142 3.02 19.68 -15.50
N ALA A 143 3.26 20.94 -15.89
CA ALA A 143 3.45 22.05 -14.96
C ALA A 143 2.18 22.33 -14.15
N ILE A 144 1.00 22.32 -14.79
CA ILE A 144 -0.30 22.47 -14.14
C ILE A 144 -0.56 21.31 -13.18
N GLU A 145 -0.35 20.07 -13.62
CA GLU A 145 -0.53 18.89 -12.77
C GLU A 145 0.43 18.94 -11.56
N ALA A 146 1.71 19.25 -11.77
CA ALA A 146 2.68 19.38 -10.68
C ALA A 146 2.29 20.51 -9.71
N ARG A 147 1.85 21.67 -10.23
CA ARG A 147 1.34 22.79 -9.42
C ARG A 147 0.19 22.33 -8.54
N ASP A 148 -0.82 21.68 -9.12
CA ASP A 148 -2.03 21.28 -8.41
C ASP A 148 -1.74 20.24 -7.32
N LEU A 149 -0.80 19.32 -7.59
CA LEU A 149 -0.34 18.34 -6.62
C LEU A 149 0.40 19.00 -5.46
N ILE A 150 1.39 19.86 -5.75
CA ILE A 150 2.15 20.56 -4.70
C ILE A 150 1.21 21.48 -3.90
N ALA A 151 0.27 22.14 -4.57
CA ALA A 151 -0.73 22.99 -3.95
C ALA A 151 -1.62 22.21 -2.99
N ALA A 152 -2.13 21.05 -3.42
CA ALA A 152 -2.92 20.16 -2.57
C ALA A 152 -2.10 19.61 -1.40
N SER A 153 -0.87 19.14 -1.64
CA SER A 153 0.00 18.56 -0.62
C SER A 153 0.42 19.57 0.48
N LEU A 154 0.57 20.84 0.13
CA LEU A 154 0.99 21.92 1.04
C LEU A 154 -0.15 22.85 1.47
N ASN A 155 -1.39 22.52 1.08
CA ASN A 155 -2.58 23.36 1.28
C ASN A 155 -2.32 24.84 0.90
N LEU A 156 -1.81 25.07 -0.31
CA LEU A 156 -1.49 26.40 -0.80
C LEU A 156 -2.76 27.22 -1.06
N THR A 157 -2.67 28.53 -0.82
CA THR A 157 -3.74 29.49 -1.18
C THR A 157 -3.72 29.77 -2.68
N ASP A 158 -4.82 30.29 -3.25
CA ASP A 158 -4.85 30.60 -4.70
C ASP A 158 -3.72 31.53 -5.16
N PRO A 159 -3.34 32.61 -4.43
CA PRO A 159 -2.16 33.40 -4.78
C PRO A 159 -0.87 32.59 -4.78
N GLN A 160 -0.67 31.72 -3.80
CA GLN A 160 0.51 30.83 -3.71
C GLN A 160 0.54 29.83 -4.87
N THR A 161 -0.61 29.21 -5.18
CA THR A 161 -0.78 28.27 -6.29
C THR A 161 -0.51 28.94 -7.63
N ASN A 162 -0.98 30.17 -7.84
CA ASN A 162 -0.75 30.94 -9.05
C ASN A 162 0.73 31.32 -9.22
N LEU A 163 1.38 31.78 -8.15
CA LEU A 163 2.82 32.07 -8.16
C LEU A 163 3.64 30.81 -8.49
N LEU A 164 3.34 29.70 -7.81
CA LEU A 164 3.97 28.40 -8.08
C LEU A 164 3.76 27.97 -9.54
N GLY A 165 2.56 28.17 -10.08
CA GLY A 165 2.26 27.85 -11.48
C GLY A 165 3.11 28.63 -12.48
N LYS A 166 3.36 29.92 -12.23
CA LYS A 166 4.26 30.74 -13.06
C LYS A 166 5.70 30.23 -13.00
N ILE A 167 6.19 29.91 -11.80
CA ILE A 167 7.53 29.35 -11.58
C ILE A 167 7.68 27.99 -12.28
N LEU A 168 6.75 27.06 -12.11
CA LEU A 168 6.82 25.75 -12.77
C LEU A 168 6.71 25.86 -14.29
N SER A 169 5.98 26.85 -14.80
CA SER A 169 5.89 27.11 -16.25
C SER A 169 7.20 27.63 -16.83
N SER A 170 8.01 28.37 -16.08
CA SER A 170 9.34 28.80 -16.54
C SER A 170 10.38 27.67 -16.52
N LEU A 171 10.05 26.54 -15.87
CA LEU A 171 10.90 25.35 -15.77
C LEU A 171 10.51 24.25 -16.78
N ILE A 172 9.61 24.54 -17.74
CA ILE A 172 9.25 23.59 -18.80
C ILE A 172 10.50 23.24 -19.64
N GLY A 173 10.72 21.95 -19.84
CA GLY A 173 11.89 21.40 -20.52
C GLY A 173 13.01 20.97 -19.56
N SER A 174 12.97 21.40 -18.30
CA SER A 174 13.99 21.11 -17.29
C SER A 174 13.63 19.89 -16.44
N GLU A 175 14.67 19.25 -15.91
CA GLU A 175 14.56 18.35 -14.76
C GLU A 175 14.85 19.14 -13.48
N VAL A 176 13.94 19.06 -12.51
CA VAL A 176 13.99 19.87 -11.30
C VAL A 176 13.99 18.93 -10.10
N TYR A 177 14.96 19.12 -9.20
CA TYR A 177 14.90 18.45 -7.91
C TYR A 177 13.88 19.14 -7.01
N ILE A 178 13.20 18.36 -6.17
CA ILE A 178 12.29 18.93 -5.16
C ILE A 178 13.02 19.96 -4.28
N LYS A 179 14.26 19.67 -3.85
CA LYS A 179 15.08 20.61 -3.05
C LYS A 179 15.43 21.91 -3.77
N ASP A 180 15.52 21.90 -5.10
CA ASP A 180 15.84 23.11 -5.87
C ASP A 180 14.62 24.01 -6.08
N LEU A 181 13.41 23.53 -5.79
CA LEU A 181 12.20 24.34 -5.84
C LEU A 181 12.29 25.55 -4.88
N VAL A 182 12.94 25.39 -3.72
CA VAL A 182 13.23 26.48 -2.77
C VAL A 182 14.02 27.60 -3.46
N LYS A 183 15.08 27.26 -4.19
CA LYS A 183 15.94 28.23 -4.90
C LYS A 183 15.17 28.91 -6.03
N HIS A 184 14.41 28.15 -6.80
CA HIS A 184 13.61 28.69 -7.90
C HIS A 184 12.54 29.67 -7.40
N ILE A 185 11.89 29.38 -6.26
CA ILE A 185 10.93 30.30 -5.66
C ILE A 185 11.65 31.52 -5.10
N GLY A 186 12.76 31.35 -4.38
CA GLY A 186 13.52 32.45 -3.78
C GLY A 186 14.05 33.45 -4.80
N ASN A 187 14.51 32.95 -5.96
CA ASN A 187 15.08 33.77 -7.02
C ASN A 187 14.05 34.28 -8.05
N TYR A 188 12.77 33.94 -7.88
CA TYR A 188 11.74 34.43 -8.80
C TYR A 188 11.65 35.96 -8.72
N PRO A 189 11.73 36.68 -9.86
CA PRO A 189 11.69 38.14 -9.89
C PRO A 189 10.32 38.65 -9.44
N ILE A 190 10.33 39.69 -8.61
CA ILE A 190 9.12 40.26 -8.03
C ILE A 190 9.19 41.77 -8.10
N ASP A 191 8.15 42.37 -8.66
CA ASP A 191 8.05 43.81 -8.90
C ASP A 191 7.10 44.50 -7.90
N ASP A 192 6.37 43.74 -7.06
CA ASP A 192 5.38 44.27 -6.12
C ASP A 192 5.43 43.63 -4.72
N THR A 193 5.03 44.42 -3.71
CA THR A 193 5.08 44.03 -2.29
C THR A 193 4.11 42.90 -1.93
N VAL A 194 3.00 42.77 -2.65
CA VAL A 194 2.00 41.71 -2.41
C VAL A 194 2.58 40.37 -2.86
N THR A 195 3.14 40.30 -4.06
CA THR A 195 3.81 39.11 -4.57
C THR A 195 5.02 38.73 -3.71
N LEU A 196 5.75 39.71 -3.15
CA LEU A 196 6.83 39.44 -2.20
C LEU A 196 6.31 38.70 -0.97
N THR A 197 5.21 39.18 -0.38
CA THR A 197 4.56 38.55 0.77
C THR A 197 4.07 37.14 0.44
N VAL A 198 3.49 36.94 -0.76
CA VAL A 198 3.06 35.62 -1.24
C VAL A 198 4.24 34.67 -1.41
N ARG A 199 5.36 35.15 -1.96
CA ARG A 199 6.60 34.37 -2.10
C ARG A 199 7.14 33.96 -0.74
N GLU A 200 7.22 34.87 0.22
CA GLU A 200 7.71 34.56 1.58
C GLU A 200 6.80 33.56 2.29
N ALA A 201 5.48 33.67 2.13
CA ALA A 201 4.55 32.70 2.67
C ALA A 201 4.69 31.31 2.01
N LEU A 202 4.92 31.28 0.69
CA LEU A 202 5.20 30.04 -0.04
C LEU A 202 6.54 29.42 0.38
N LEU A 203 7.58 30.25 0.52
CA LEU A 203 8.90 29.83 1.00
C LEU A 203 8.82 29.23 2.39
N ARG A 204 8.04 29.78 3.34
CA ARG A 204 7.89 29.16 4.67
C ARG A 204 7.30 27.75 4.63
N LYS A 205 6.48 27.43 3.63
CA LYS A 205 5.89 26.10 3.45
C LYS A 205 6.83 25.12 2.74
N ILE A 206 7.74 25.65 1.93
CA ILE A 206 8.67 24.88 1.08
C ILE A 206 10.10 24.87 1.69
N SER A 207 10.42 25.76 2.62
CA SER A 207 11.72 25.78 3.29
C SER A 207 12.08 24.47 4.00
N PRO A 208 11.14 23.62 4.46
CA PRO A 208 11.48 22.30 4.99
C PRO A 208 12.06 21.32 3.96
N PHE A 209 12.03 21.62 2.65
CA PHE A 209 12.76 20.86 1.62
C PHE A 209 14.27 21.19 1.68
N THR A 210 14.94 20.84 2.78
CA THR A 210 16.40 20.97 2.94
C THR A 210 17.06 19.63 2.66
N GLY A 211 17.75 19.49 1.53
CA GLY A 211 18.12 18.18 1.00
C GLY A 211 19.23 17.41 1.72
N GLY A 212 19.20 16.07 1.55
CA GLY A 212 20.34 15.17 1.74
C GLY A 212 21.14 14.93 0.45
N GLU A 213 22.25 14.17 0.54
CA GLU A 213 23.31 14.11 -0.49
C GLU A 213 23.20 12.99 -1.55
N ASP A 214 22.24 12.05 -1.49
CA ASP A 214 22.27 10.87 -2.36
C ASP A 214 21.58 10.99 -3.74
N MET A 215 22.30 10.75 -4.83
CA MET A 215 21.80 10.86 -6.21
C MET A 215 20.86 9.70 -6.62
N LEU A 216 19.77 9.98 -7.36
CA LEU A 216 18.84 8.96 -7.88
C LEU A 216 18.98 8.73 -9.39
N ASP A 217 19.03 7.45 -9.78
CA ASP A 217 18.84 6.99 -11.17
C ASP A 217 17.71 5.94 -11.22
N PHE A 218 16.59 6.32 -11.85
CA PHE A 218 15.42 5.46 -12.04
C PHE A 218 15.63 4.33 -13.05
N GLN A 219 16.73 4.34 -13.80
CA GLN A 219 17.02 3.28 -14.78
C GLN A 219 17.47 1.98 -14.12
N ASN A 220 17.88 2.02 -12.84
CA ASN A 220 18.27 0.86 -12.05
C ASN A 220 17.20 0.39 -11.05
N VAL A 221 15.92 0.72 -11.31
CA VAL A 221 14.77 0.17 -10.57
C VAL A 221 14.56 -1.29 -10.98
N ASP A 222 15.45 -2.14 -10.50
CA ASP A 222 15.43 -3.58 -10.74
C ASP A 222 14.33 -4.26 -9.90
N ASP A 223 14.14 -5.56 -10.13
CA ASP A 223 13.05 -6.43 -9.63
C ASP A 223 13.02 -6.64 -8.09
N GLY A 224 12.99 -5.57 -7.30
CA GLY A 224 12.97 -5.61 -5.84
C GLY A 224 11.94 -4.68 -5.17
N ALA A 225 12.16 -4.41 -3.89
CA ALA A 225 11.33 -3.51 -3.08
C ALA A 225 12.02 -2.15 -2.96
N ILE A 226 11.31 -1.07 -3.27
CA ILE A 226 11.76 0.30 -3.08
C ILE A 226 11.08 0.88 -1.85
N VAL A 227 11.86 1.41 -0.91
CA VAL A 227 11.36 2.23 0.20
C VAL A 227 11.68 3.68 -0.08
N ILE A 228 10.71 4.55 0.12
CA ILE A 228 10.85 5.98 -0.13
C ILE A 228 10.69 6.73 1.20
N ASP A 229 11.75 7.39 1.66
CA ASP A 229 11.84 8.14 2.92
C ASP A 229 12.09 9.64 2.70
N GLY A 230 11.93 10.48 3.73
CA GLY A 230 12.17 11.92 3.64
C GLY A 230 11.56 12.70 4.81
N GLY A 231 11.78 14.01 4.89
CA GLY A 231 11.11 14.84 5.89
C GLY A 231 9.57 14.84 5.72
N GLU A 232 8.79 15.16 6.76
CA GLU A 232 7.31 15.10 6.71
C GLU A 232 6.70 15.88 5.54
N VAL A 233 7.16 17.11 5.31
CA VAL A 233 6.72 17.97 4.20
C VAL A 233 7.23 17.42 2.87
N GLU A 234 8.45 16.89 2.86
CA GLU A 234 9.05 16.25 1.70
C GLU A 234 8.21 15.06 1.25
N ARG A 235 7.79 14.22 2.19
CA ARG A 235 6.93 13.05 1.94
C ARG A 235 5.63 13.42 1.26
N LYS A 236 4.90 14.46 1.70
CA LYS A 236 3.62 14.84 1.06
C LYS A 236 3.76 15.23 -0.40
N VAL A 237 4.79 16.01 -0.74
CA VAL A 237 5.01 16.47 -2.12
C VAL A 237 5.71 15.41 -2.95
N GLY A 238 6.73 14.75 -2.39
CA GLY A 238 7.48 13.70 -3.04
C GLY A 238 6.62 12.51 -3.41
N TYR A 239 5.85 11.95 -2.46
CA TYR A 239 4.94 10.85 -2.75
C TYR A 239 3.90 11.23 -3.80
N ALA A 240 3.43 12.48 -3.80
CA ALA A 240 2.51 12.98 -4.81
C ALA A 240 3.12 12.97 -6.21
N LEU A 241 4.35 13.50 -6.35
CA LEU A 241 5.07 13.54 -7.63
C LEU A 241 5.50 12.14 -8.10
N ILE A 242 5.96 11.28 -7.18
CA ILE A 242 6.29 9.89 -7.48
C ILE A 242 5.05 9.12 -7.94
N LEU A 243 3.91 9.30 -7.27
CA LEU A 243 2.66 8.67 -7.65
C LEU A 243 2.20 9.15 -9.03
N LYS A 244 2.35 10.44 -9.36
CA LYS A 244 2.11 10.98 -10.70
C LYS A 244 2.94 10.24 -11.75
N ASP A 245 4.24 10.17 -11.55
CA ASP A 245 5.16 9.58 -12.53
C ASP A 245 4.95 8.07 -12.68
N LEU A 246 4.65 7.38 -11.57
CA LEU A 246 4.25 5.97 -11.58
C LEU A 246 2.96 5.77 -12.37
N TRP A 247 1.93 6.59 -12.12
CA TRP A 247 0.65 6.51 -12.81
C TRP A 247 0.81 6.75 -14.32
N GLN A 248 1.55 7.80 -14.71
CA GLN A 248 1.83 8.09 -16.12
C GLN A 248 2.62 6.94 -16.79
N ARG A 249 3.62 6.38 -16.11
CA ARG A 249 4.37 5.22 -16.61
C ARG A 249 3.46 4.00 -16.81
N LYS A 250 2.63 3.68 -15.82
CA LYS A 250 1.72 2.53 -15.89
C LYS A 250 0.67 2.67 -16.98
N ILE A 251 0.22 3.89 -17.28
CA ILE A 251 -0.63 4.17 -18.44
C ILE A 251 0.10 3.92 -19.76
N ARG A 252 1.36 4.36 -19.89
CA ARG A 252 2.18 4.10 -21.07
C ARG A 252 2.45 2.61 -21.29
N GLU A 253 2.59 1.83 -20.21
CA GLU A 253 2.69 0.37 -20.26
C GLU A 253 1.38 -0.32 -20.72
N GLY A 254 0.24 0.38 -20.66
CA GLY A 254 -1.07 -0.13 -21.07
C GLY A 254 -1.79 -0.94 -19.98
N ARG A 255 -3.05 -1.27 -20.25
CA ARG A 255 -3.89 -2.03 -19.31
C ARG A 255 -3.37 -3.45 -19.12
N LYS A 256 -3.47 -3.98 -17.90
CA LYS A 256 -3.03 -5.35 -17.56
C LYS A 256 -4.17 -6.16 -16.96
N LYS A 257 -4.23 -7.45 -17.30
CA LYS A 257 -5.19 -8.42 -16.72
C LYS A 257 -4.75 -8.90 -15.34
N ASP A 258 -3.44 -9.06 -15.14
CA ASP A 258 -2.83 -9.50 -13.89
C ASP A 258 -2.06 -8.35 -13.23
N PHE A 259 -1.89 -8.44 -11.91
CA PHE A 259 -1.06 -7.52 -11.14
C PHE A 259 0.42 -7.87 -11.28
N ASP A 260 1.28 -6.86 -11.37
CA ASP A 260 2.74 -7.01 -11.40
C ASP A 260 3.47 -6.16 -10.36
N MET A 261 2.75 -5.27 -9.66
CA MET A 261 3.29 -4.35 -8.69
C MET A 261 2.36 -4.17 -7.48
N ILE A 262 2.97 -4.03 -6.30
CA ILE A 262 2.33 -3.62 -5.05
C ILE A 262 2.85 -2.22 -4.69
N LEU A 263 1.95 -1.28 -4.44
CA LEU A 263 2.23 0.02 -3.87
C LEU A 263 1.67 0.08 -2.45
N VAL A 264 2.54 0.26 -1.46
CA VAL A 264 2.14 0.50 -0.07
C VAL A 264 2.26 1.98 0.23
N ILE A 265 1.21 2.55 0.82
CA ILE A 265 1.19 3.92 1.29
C ILE A 265 0.97 3.88 2.80
N GLU A 266 2.04 4.10 3.57
CA GLU A 266 1.94 4.32 5.02
C GLU A 266 1.37 5.70 5.32
N GLU A 267 0.67 5.79 6.45
CA GLU A 267 -0.08 6.96 6.87
C GLU A 267 -0.88 7.60 5.72
N ALA A 268 -1.63 6.76 4.99
CA ALA A 268 -2.31 7.12 3.75
C ALA A 268 -3.26 8.32 3.88
N HIS A 269 -3.76 8.59 5.09
CA HIS A 269 -4.57 9.78 5.39
C HIS A 269 -3.83 11.10 5.10
N ASN A 270 -2.49 11.11 5.03
CA ASN A 270 -1.71 12.28 4.65
C ASN A 270 -1.79 12.62 3.15
N LEU A 271 -2.11 11.64 2.29
CA LEU A 271 -2.26 11.83 0.84
C LEU A 271 -3.72 11.83 0.39
N ILE A 272 -4.56 11.02 1.03
CA ILE A 272 -5.99 10.88 0.75
C ILE A 272 -6.81 11.04 2.04
N PRO A 273 -6.78 12.24 2.66
CA PRO A 273 -7.52 12.51 3.88
C PRO A 273 -9.02 12.39 3.66
N TYR A 274 -9.77 12.25 4.75
CA TYR A 274 -11.22 12.39 4.75
C TYR A 274 -11.65 13.72 4.12
N ARG A 275 -12.65 13.67 3.25
CA ARG A 275 -13.27 14.84 2.63
C ARG A 275 -14.77 14.62 2.57
N ASP A 276 -15.52 15.68 2.87
CA ASP A 276 -16.98 15.69 2.80
C ASP A 276 -17.50 16.04 1.39
N SER A 277 -16.63 15.97 0.38
CA SER A 277 -16.96 16.24 -1.02
C SER A 277 -17.10 14.92 -1.79
N SER A 278 -18.08 14.87 -2.68
CA SER A 278 -18.23 13.78 -3.66
C SER A 278 -17.23 13.88 -4.82
N GLU A 279 -16.55 15.01 -4.99
CA GLU A 279 -15.56 15.20 -6.03
C GLU A 279 -14.25 14.49 -5.70
N LEU A 280 -13.83 13.61 -6.61
CA LEU A 280 -12.55 12.93 -6.54
C LEU A 280 -11.40 13.93 -6.74
N SER A 281 -10.56 14.05 -5.71
CA SER A 281 -9.20 14.59 -5.85
C SER A 281 -8.37 13.77 -6.82
N VAL A 282 -7.29 14.39 -7.31
CA VAL A 282 -6.35 13.76 -8.24
C VAL A 282 -5.74 12.47 -7.64
N PHE A 283 -5.41 12.48 -6.34
CA PHE A 283 -4.85 11.31 -5.65
C PHE A 283 -5.84 10.15 -5.56
N GLU A 284 -7.08 10.42 -5.15
CA GLU A 284 -8.12 9.39 -5.05
C GLU A 284 -8.38 8.78 -6.43
N ARG A 285 -8.47 9.62 -7.47
CA ARG A 285 -8.61 9.15 -8.85
C ARG A 285 -7.46 8.23 -9.26
N TRP A 286 -6.21 8.63 -9.00
CA TRP A 286 -5.05 7.79 -9.35
C TRP A 286 -5.04 6.47 -8.60
N ILE A 287 -5.28 6.46 -7.28
CA ILE A 287 -5.32 5.23 -6.48
C ILE A 287 -6.41 4.28 -6.96
N LEU A 288 -7.58 4.80 -7.35
CA LEU A 288 -8.68 3.98 -7.86
C LEU A 288 -8.46 3.49 -9.29
N GLU A 289 -7.78 4.27 -10.13
CA GLU A 289 -7.57 3.93 -11.54
C GLU A 289 -6.33 3.07 -11.80
N ILE A 290 -5.28 3.19 -10.97
CA ILE A 290 -3.99 2.51 -11.18
C ILE A 290 -4.15 0.98 -11.21
N ARG A 291 -5.23 0.46 -10.61
CA ARG A 291 -5.65 -0.95 -10.70
C ARG A 291 -5.78 -1.48 -12.12
N LYS A 292 -6.26 -0.65 -13.05
CA LYS A 292 -6.48 -1.01 -14.46
C LYS A 292 -5.15 -1.35 -15.16
N TYR A 293 -4.04 -0.93 -14.56
CA TYR A 293 -2.69 -1.03 -15.09
C TYR A 293 -1.79 -1.99 -14.28
N GLY A 294 -2.40 -2.88 -13.47
CA GLY A 294 -1.69 -3.97 -12.80
C GLY A 294 -1.02 -3.61 -11.47
N VAL A 295 -1.43 -2.51 -10.83
CA VAL A 295 -0.93 -2.10 -9.51
C VAL A 295 -1.97 -2.41 -8.42
N VAL A 296 -1.54 -3.09 -7.36
CA VAL A 296 -2.31 -3.25 -6.12
C VAL A 296 -1.88 -2.20 -5.12
N THR A 297 -2.82 -1.38 -4.66
CA THR A 297 -2.58 -0.40 -3.59
C THR A 297 -2.94 -0.98 -2.23
N ILE A 298 -2.02 -0.87 -1.27
CA ILE A 298 -2.22 -1.18 0.14
C ILE A 298 -2.11 0.14 0.91
N LEU A 299 -3.21 0.57 1.51
CA LEU A 299 -3.31 1.82 2.24
C LEU A 299 -3.28 1.52 3.73
N VAL A 300 -2.30 2.04 4.44
CA VAL A 300 -2.17 1.85 5.89
C VAL A 300 -2.51 3.17 6.58
N SER A 301 -3.42 3.14 7.56
CA SER A 301 -3.90 4.35 8.24
C SER A 301 -4.26 4.06 9.71
N PRO A 302 -4.26 5.05 10.62
CA PRO A 302 -4.66 4.84 12.00
C PRO A 302 -6.13 4.46 12.13
N SER A 303 -7.01 5.08 11.35
CA SER A 303 -8.44 4.78 11.33
C SER A 303 -9.04 4.94 9.93
N MET A 304 -10.23 4.38 9.74
CA MET A 304 -11.01 4.56 8.51
C MET A 304 -11.54 5.98 8.38
N SER A 305 -11.93 6.60 9.51
CA SER A 305 -12.53 7.93 9.56
C SER A 305 -11.58 9.05 9.10
N LEU A 306 -10.28 8.75 9.02
CA LEU A 306 -9.26 9.67 8.53
C LEU A 306 -9.02 9.55 7.03
N LEU A 307 -9.53 8.50 6.38
CA LEU A 307 -9.36 8.25 4.96
C LEU A 307 -10.54 8.79 4.15
N SER A 308 -10.27 9.10 2.88
CA SER A 308 -11.29 9.45 1.88
C SER A 308 -12.47 8.47 1.88
N ASN A 309 -13.69 9.01 2.02
CA ASN A 309 -14.93 8.25 1.91
C ASN A 309 -15.07 7.56 0.55
N VAL A 310 -14.60 8.19 -0.52
CA VAL A 310 -14.71 7.63 -1.87
C VAL A 310 -13.76 6.45 -2.05
N VAL A 311 -12.53 6.55 -1.55
CA VAL A 311 -11.57 5.43 -1.58
C VAL A 311 -12.04 4.30 -0.69
N SER A 312 -12.53 4.61 0.52
CA SER A 312 -13.15 3.63 1.42
C SER A 312 -14.31 2.93 0.72
N ALA A 313 -15.32 3.64 0.21
CA ALA A 313 -16.46 3.03 -0.48
C ALA A 313 -16.07 2.11 -1.65
N ASN A 314 -14.93 2.35 -2.30
CA ASN A 314 -14.40 1.54 -3.41
C ASN A 314 -13.33 0.51 -2.99
N THR A 315 -13.08 0.37 -1.70
CA THR A 315 -12.13 -0.62 -1.14
C THR A 315 -12.78 -1.99 -1.05
N ALA A 316 -12.14 -2.98 -1.66
CA ALA A 316 -12.66 -4.35 -1.69
C ALA A 316 -12.29 -5.16 -0.43
N MET A 317 -11.26 -4.75 0.30
CA MET A 317 -10.76 -5.50 1.46
C MET A 317 -10.28 -4.59 2.57
N TYR A 318 -10.75 -4.90 3.78
CA TYR A 318 -10.41 -4.21 5.01
C TYR A 318 -9.76 -5.16 6.02
N ILE A 319 -8.64 -4.74 6.58
CA ILE A 319 -7.93 -5.45 7.64
C ILE A 319 -7.83 -4.48 8.82
N ASN A 320 -8.56 -4.76 9.88
CA ASN A 320 -8.72 -3.83 10.99
C ASN A 320 -8.12 -4.41 12.27
N PHE A 321 -7.06 -3.79 12.75
CA PHE A 321 -6.46 -4.07 14.05
C PHE A 321 -7.26 -3.36 15.14
N ILE A 322 -7.46 -4.02 16.28
CA ILE A 322 -8.41 -3.56 17.31
C ILE A 322 -7.93 -2.25 17.93
N GLU A 323 -8.71 -1.20 17.67
CA GLU A 323 -8.78 0.06 18.39
C GLU A 323 -9.61 -0.10 19.69
N PRO A 324 -9.25 0.53 20.82
CA PRO A 324 -10.00 0.44 22.08
C PRO A 324 -11.47 0.93 21.98
N ARG A 325 -12.34 0.01 21.57
CA ARG A 325 -13.82 -0.16 21.65
C ARG A 325 -14.84 1.00 21.72
N ARG A 326 -14.61 2.19 22.28
CA ARG A 326 -15.75 3.14 22.53
C ARG A 326 -16.13 4.04 21.35
N ALA A 327 -15.23 4.37 20.44
CA ALA A 327 -15.53 5.23 19.28
C ALA A 327 -16.13 4.48 18.07
N LYS A 328 -15.90 3.16 17.96
CA LYS A 328 -16.27 2.32 16.81
C LYS A 328 -17.77 2.13 16.58
N ILE A 329 -18.57 1.94 17.63
CA ILE A 329 -19.98 1.51 17.49
C ILE A 329 -20.85 2.60 16.84
N LYS A 330 -20.48 3.88 17.01
CA LYS A 330 -21.21 5.02 16.45
C LYS A 330 -20.86 5.32 14.98
N LEU A 331 -19.66 4.95 14.53
CA LEU A 331 -19.20 5.21 13.17
C LEU A 331 -19.62 4.09 12.20
N TYR A 332 -19.47 2.82 12.61
CA TYR A 332 -19.82 1.67 11.76
C TYR A 332 -21.32 1.50 11.52
N SER A 333 -22.15 1.83 12.52
CA SER A 333 -23.61 1.80 12.36
C SER A 333 -24.10 2.81 11.33
N LYS A 334 -23.40 3.94 11.19
CA LYS A 334 -23.77 5.02 10.27
C LYS A 334 -23.26 4.79 8.84
N GLU A 335 -22.06 4.22 8.66
CA GLU A 335 -21.48 4.00 7.33
C GLU A 335 -21.89 2.69 6.66
N PHE A 336 -22.13 1.62 7.42
CA PHE A 336 -22.33 0.28 6.84
C PHE A 336 -23.79 -0.22 6.91
N ASN A 337 -24.71 0.58 7.43
CA ASN A 337 -26.13 0.22 7.61
C ASN A 337 -26.32 -1.14 8.29
N ILE A 338 -25.39 -1.50 9.19
CA ILE A 338 -25.41 -2.75 9.94
C ILE A 338 -26.22 -2.50 11.22
N ASN A 339 -27.30 -3.26 11.41
CA ASN A 339 -28.02 -3.30 12.67
C ASN A 339 -27.15 -4.00 13.71
N VAL A 340 -26.58 -3.25 14.65
CA VAL A 340 -25.77 -3.81 15.73
C VAL A 340 -26.72 -4.29 16.84
N PRO A 341 -26.70 -5.58 17.22
CA PRO A 341 -27.49 -6.06 18.35
C PRO A 341 -27.09 -5.28 19.62
N SER A 342 -28.09 -4.81 20.37
CA SER A 342 -27.86 -4.07 21.61
C SER A 342 -27.14 -4.96 22.64
N LEU A 343 -26.00 -4.48 23.14
CA LEU A 343 -25.25 -4.99 24.30
C LEU A 343 -26.11 -4.89 25.59
N LYS A 344 -27.15 -5.70 25.71
CA LYS A 344 -27.89 -5.92 26.96
C LYS A 344 -27.62 -7.30 27.58
N ASP A 345 -27.00 -8.20 26.84
CA ASP A 345 -26.72 -9.55 27.29
C ASP A 345 -25.20 -9.71 27.47
N GLU A 346 -24.77 -10.20 28.63
CA GLU A 346 -23.37 -10.34 29.11
C GLU A 346 -22.74 -9.12 29.82
N ILE A 347 -23.43 -8.63 30.86
CA ILE A 347 -22.73 -8.25 32.10
C ILE A 347 -23.03 -9.38 33.08
N ASP A 348 -22.15 -10.39 33.13
CA ASP A 348 -22.13 -11.27 34.30
C ASP A 348 -21.38 -10.55 35.41
N VAL A 349 -22.15 -10.28 36.45
CA VAL A 349 -21.86 -9.44 37.59
C VAL A 349 -21.00 -10.27 38.54
N ASN A 350 -19.70 -9.97 38.62
CA ASN A 350 -18.91 -10.21 39.82
C ASN A 350 -17.55 -9.51 39.65
N TYR A 351 -17.45 -8.27 40.09
CA TYR A 351 -16.36 -7.78 40.95
C TYR A 351 -16.62 -6.31 41.28
N ILE A 352 -16.51 -6.01 42.58
CA ILE A 352 -16.61 -4.71 43.24
C ILE A 352 -18.05 -4.32 43.64
N ASN A 353 -18.55 -5.09 44.61
CA ASN A 353 -19.34 -4.52 45.70
C ASN A 353 -18.40 -4.14 46.85
N LYS A 354 -18.70 -2.99 47.48
CA LYS A 354 -18.14 -2.38 48.71
C LYS A 354 -16.82 -1.63 48.52
N ILE A 355 -16.84 -0.29 48.52
CA ILE A 355 -16.91 0.59 49.73
C ILE A 355 -15.87 0.16 50.77
N THR A 356 -14.64 0.63 50.65
CA THR A 356 -13.97 1.59 51.55
C THR A 356 -12.66 2.04 50.94
#